data_AF-A0A943UHF9-F1
#
_entry.id   AF-A0A943UHF9-F1
#
_cell.length_a   1.000
_cell.length_b   1.000
_cell.length_c   1.000
_cell.angle_alpha   90.00
_cell.angle_beta   90.00
_cell.angle_gamma   90.00
#
_symmetry.space_group_name_H-M   'P 1'
#
loop_
_entity.id
_entity.type
_entity.pdbx_description
1 polymer ?
#
loop_
_entity_poly.entity_id
_entity_poly.type
_entity_poly.pdbx_seq_one_letter_code
_entity_poly.pdbx_strand_id
1 'polypeptide(L)'
;MLAKVCLKRFRFVLYAALFFLITLHITDRTNSGLIATVCIWFALPLAFIAFVWWIYACIRDIVRFFKSGAVPEDAPTWAERAVWWVQDELAEIASLDGRGKVRFFLFRVGGVALAALGLVLIVRDSIVLGTILLIGGLALCVSASPQSVNRNSPDIKMLACPEGVTAESICNAFADVDTPLGKPYMGKIKTISSDAAIWGPNVGGEYIYLYASKNRRYLHLSSNAIPEWITSGTPDGQKKDEPLDMPELLADLCDCIENYLKTGNVEGVGNVGVPPQTPPET
;
A
#
# COMPACT_ATOMS: atom_id res chain seq x y z
N MET A 1 27.48 -25.19 13.79
CA MET A 1 26.45 -24.40 13.07
C MET A 1 25.03 -24.74 13.53
N LEU A 2 24.65 -26.02 13.62
CA LEU A 2 23.33 -26.46 14.17
C LEU A 2 23.01 -25.86 15.56
N ALA A 3 24.00 -25.86 16.47
CA ALA A 3 23.85 -25.25 17.79
C ALA A 3 23.55 -23.75 17.75
N LYS A 4 24.09 -22.99 16.78
CA LYS A 4 23.80 -21.56 16.62
C LYS A 4 22.37 -21.32 16.11
N VAL A 5 21.84 -22.21 15.26
CA VAL A 5 20.44 -22.16 14.78
C VAL A 5 19.47 -22.45 15.93
N CYS A 6 19.74 -23.49 16.73
CA CYS A 6 18.97 -23.79 17.94
C CYS A 6 19.02 -22.64 18.96
N LEU A 7 20.21 -22.06 19.22
CA LEU A 7 20.36 -20.95 20.18
C LEU A 7 19.64 -19.68 19.71
N LYS A 8 19.65 -19.39 18.40
CA LYS A 8 18.96 -18.22 17.82
C LYS A 8 17.45 -18.32 17.98
N ARG A 9 16.90 -19.52 17.80
CA ARG A 9 15.45 -19.78 17.92
C ARG A 9 15.01 -20.01 19.38
N PHE A 10 15.92 -20.43 20.27
CA PHE A 10 15.68 -20.57 21.72
C PHE A 10 15.21 -19.28 22.39
N ARG A 11 15.55 -18.12 21.81
CA ARG A 11 15.09 -16.80 22.30
C ARG A 11 13.56 -16.69 22.37
N PHE A 12 12.81 -17.37 21.49
CA PHE A 12 11.35 -17.40 21.55
C PHE A 12 10.81 -18.22 22.73
N VAL A 13 11.49 -19.31 23.09
CA VAL A 13 11.17 -20.10 24.29
C VAL A 13 11.45 -19.29 25.55
N LEU A 14 12.56 -18.53 25.57
CA LEU A 14 12.84 -17.57 26.64
C LEU A 14 11.79 -16.46 26.74
N TYR A 15 11.30 -15.91 25.63
CA TYR A 15 10.21 -14.92 25.65
C TYR A 15 8.91 -15.50 26.18
N ALA A 16 8.55 -16.72 25.79
CA ALA A 16 7.36 -17.40 26.30
C ALA A 16 7.49 -17.70 27.81
N ALA A 17 8.66 -18.14 28.27
CA ALA A 17 8.94 -18.37 29.69
C ALA A 17 8.92 -17.08 30.51
N LEU A 18 9.52 -16.00 30.00
CA LEU A 18 9.49 -14.69 30.65
C LEU A 18 8.06 -14.15 30.75
N PHE A 19 7.27 -14.25 29.67
CA PHE A 19 5.86 -13.86 29.65
C PHE A 19 5.07 -14.65 30.70
N PHE A 20 5.27 -15.96 30.79
CA PHE A 20 4.63 -16.81 31.80
C PHE A 20 5.01 -16.39 33.24
N LEU A 21 6.29 -16.11 33.51
CA LEU A 21 6.77 -15.67 34.82
C LEU A 21 6.21 -14.29 35.21
N ILE A 22 6.15 -13.34 34.28
CA ILE A 22 5.54 -12.02 34.50
C ILE A 22 4.07 -12.18 34.85
N THR A 23 3.37 -13.07 34.15
CA THR A 23 1.94 -13.31 34.37
C THR A 23 1.67 -13.93 35.74
N LEU A 24 2.53 -14.87 36.17
CA LEU A 24 2.49 -15.43 37.53
C LEU A 24 2.77 -14.35 38.59
N HIS A 25 3.74 -13.48 38.35
CA HIS A 25 4.09 -12.42 39.30
C HIS A 25 2.97 -11.38 39.46
N ILE A 26 2.32 -10.98 38.37
CA ILE A 26 1.15 -10.09 38.41
C ILE A 26 0.00 -10.74 39.18
N THR A 27 -0.22 -12.03 38.96
CA THR A 27 -1.26 -12.82 39.62
C THR A 27 -1.05 -12.87 41.13
N ASP A 28 0.17 -13.16 41.57
CA ASP A 28 0.55 -13.19 42.99
C ASP A 28 0.32 -11.83 43.67
N ARG A 29 0.60 -10.74 42.96
CA ARG A 29 0.43 -9.37 43.48
C ARG A 29 -1.03 -8.90 43.57
N THR A 30 -1.93 -9.44 42.74
CA THR A 30 -3.34 -9.01 42.68
C THR A 30 -4.28 -9.88 43.54
N ASN A 31 -3.78 -10.98 44.11
CA ASN A 31 -4.49 -11.91 44.99
C ASN A 31 -5.89 -12.32 44.47
N SER A 32 -6.05 -12.34 43.15
CA SER A 32 -7.34 -12.53 42.46
C SER A 32 -7.29 -13.84 41.68
N GLY A 33 -7.84 -14.91 42.26
CA GLY A 33 -7.84 -16.26 41.67
C GLY A 33 -8.50 -16.35 40.28
N LEU A 34 -9.40 -15.41 39.95
CA LEU A 34 -10.01 -15.30 38.63
C LEU A 34 -8.99 -14.88 37.55
N ILE A 35 -8.17 -13.87 37.86
CA ILE A 35 -7.13 -13.36 36.94
C ILE A 35 -6.07 -14.45 36.73
N ALA A 36 -5.68 -15.15 37.81
CA ALA A 36 -4.80 -16.32 37.74
C ALA A 36 -5.28 -17.36 36.74
N THR A 37 -6.56 -17.71 36.83
CA THR A 37 -7.17 -18.78 36.04
C THR A 37 -7.27 -18.38 34.57
N VAL A 38 -7.76 -17.16 34.27
CA VAL A 38 -7.83 -16.64 32.89
C VAL A 38 -6.43 -16.57 32.27
N CYS A 39 -5.45 -16.05 33.00
CA CYS A 39 -4.08 -15.96 32.53
C CYS A 39 -3.46 -17.33 32.22
N ILE A 40 -3.67 -18.35 33.06
CA ILE A 40 -3.17 -19.71 32.81
C ILE A 40 -3.86 -20.32 31.59
N TRP A 41 -5.18 -20.15 31.45
CA TRP A 41 -5.95 -20.71 30.33
C TRP A 41 -5.61 -20.10 28.97
N PHE A 42 -5.11 -18.86 28.91
CA PHE A 42 -4.68 -18.26 27.64
C PHE A 42 -3.16 -18.33 27.42
N ALA A 43 -2.35 -18.09 28.46
CA ALA A 43 -0.90 -18.06 28.34
C ALA A 43 -0.31 -19.45 28.07
N LEU A 44 -0.89 -20.52 28.66
CA LEU A 44 -0.36 -21.87 28.53
C LEU A 44 -0.61 -22.45 27.13
N PRO A 45 -1.80 -22.30 26.51
CA PRO A 45 -1.99 -22.64 25.09
C PRO A 45 -1.15 -21.78 24.15
N LEU A 46 -1.03 -20.47 24.39
CA LEU A 46 -0.18 -19.60 23.57
C LEU A 46 1.30 -20.00 23.64
N ALA A 47 1.80 -20.34 24.84
CA ALA A 47 3.15 -20.84 25.02
C ALA A 47 3.36 -22.20 24.33
N PHE A 48 2.35 -23.09 24.38
CA PHE A 48 2.40 -24.37 23.68
C PHE A 48 2.41 -24.21 22.17
N ILE A 49 1.56 -23.33 21.61
CA ILE A 49 1.54 -23.01 20.17
C ILE A 49 2.89 -22.43 19.74
N ALA A 50 3.46 -21.50 20.52
CA ALA A 50 4.77 -20.94 20.25
C ALA A 50 5.89 -21.99 20.31
N PHE A 51 5.79 -22.96 21.22
CA PHE A 51 6.73 -24.07 21.35
C PHE A 51 6.65 -25.05 20.18
N VAL A 52 5.44 -25.42 19.75
CA VAL A 52 5.22 -26.26 18.56
C VAL A 52 5.71 -25.55 17.30
N TRP A 53 5.42 -24.26 17.15
CA TRP A 53 5.94 -23.44 16.06
C TRP A 53 7.47 -23.37 16.05
N TRP A 54 8.09 -23.26 17.23
CA TRP A 54 9.53 -23.31 17.39
C TRP A 54 10.13 -24.63 16.91
N ILE A 55 9.55 -25.76 17.30
CA ILE A 55 9.98 -27.10 16.85
C ILE A 55 9.84 -27.21 15.32
N TYR A 56 8.68 -26.81 14.78
CA TYR A 56 8.45 -26.83 13.34
C TYR A 56 9.45 -25.96 12.57
N ALA A 57 9.69 -24.73 13.03
CA ALA A 57 10.65 -23.82 12.41
C ALA A 57 12.09 -24.38 12.47
N CYS A 58 12.49 -24.99 13.59
CA CYS A 58 13.78 -25.67 13.71
C CYS A 58 13.91 -26.83 12.72
N ILE A 59 12.90 -27.70 12.61
CA ILE A 59 12.92 -28.83 11.67
C ILE A 59 12.98 -28.32 10.22
N ARG A 60 12.14 -27.34 9.86
CA ARG A 60 12.12 -26.73 8.52
C ARG A 60 13.47 -26.12 8.14
N ASP A 61 14.08 -25.39 9.06
CA ASP A 61 15.36 -24.70 8.83
C ASP A 61 16.52 -25.72 8.75
N ILE A 62 16.48 -26.82 9.52
CA ILE A 62 17.43 -27.94 9.40
C ILE A 62 17.29 -28.63 8.04
N VAL A 63 16.07 -28.93 7.59
CA VAL A 63 15.81 -29.58 6.29
C VAL A 63 16.27 -28.69 5.13
N ARG A 64 16.02 -27.38 5.19
CA ARG A 64 16.49 -26.42 4.18
C ARG A 64 18.02 -26.35 4.13
N PHE A 65 18.67 -26.29 5.29
CA PHE A 65 20.13 -26.29 5.38
C PHE A 65 20.76 -27.55 4.75
N PHE A 66 20.19 -28.73 5.02
CA PHE A 66 20.64 -29.98 4.40
C PHE A 66 20.41 -30.03 2.88
N LYS A 67 19.39 -29.33 2.36
CA LYS A 67 19.09 -29.29 0.92
C LYS A 67 19.93 -28.30 0.13
N SER A 68 20.26 -27.13 0.68
CA SER A 68 20.85 -26.03 -0.10
C SER A 68 22.18 -25.49 0.43
N GLY A 69 22.65 -25.90 1.61
CA GLY A 69 23.91 -25.40 2.21
C GLY A 69 23.90 -23.91 2.60
N ALA A 70 22.86 -23.17 2.22
CA ALA A 70 22.68 -21.77 2.53
C ALA A 70 22.08 -21.59 3.92
N VAL A 71 22.64 -20.63 4.68
CA VAL A 71 22.04 -20.18 5.95
C VAL A 71 20.71 -19.51 5.60
N PRO A 72 19.59 -19.88 6.24
CA PRO A 72 18.29 -19.28 5.92
C PRO A 72 18.32 -17.77 6.23
N GLU A 73 18.00 -16.95 5.23
CA GLU A 73 17.62 -15.56 5.46
C GLU A 73 16.38 -15.54 6.36
N ASP A 74 16.52 -14.94 7.54
CA ASP A 74 15.40 -14.75 8.43
C ASP A 74 14.42 -13.77 7.80
N ALA A 75 13.12 -14.04 7.94
CA ALA A 75 12.12 -13.01 7.67
C ALA A 75 12.46 -11.78 8.54
N PRO A 76 12.46 -10.57 7.96
CA PRO A 76 12.90 -9.37 8.66
C PRO A 76 12.11 -9.22 9.95
N THR A 77 12.85 -9.04 11.03
CA THR A 77 12.29 -8.81 12.36
C THR A 77 11.40 -7.57 12.34
N TRP A 78 10.47 -7.46 13.30
CA TRP A 78 9.64 -6.26 13.41
C TRP A 78 10.49 -4.98 13.53
N ALA A 79 11.67 -5.08 14.14
CA ALA A 79 12.61 -3.97 14.27
C ALA A 79 13.22 -3.59 12.91
N GLU A 80 13.65 -4.56 12.09
CA GLU A 80 14.15 -4.29 10.73
C GLU A 80 13.05 -3.74 9.82
N ARG A 81 11.82 -4.25 9.93
CA ARG A 81 10.67 -3.68 9.21
C ARG A 81 10.37 -2.25 9.63
N ALA A 82 10.45 -1.96 10.92
CA ALA A 82 10.28 -0.60 11.43
C ALA A 82 11.38 0.32 10.90
N VAL A 83 12.63 -0.14 10.86
CA VAL A 83 13.75 0.62 10.29
C VAL A 83 13.53 0.90 8.80
N TRP A 84 13.14 -0.09 8.01
CA TRP A 84 12.83 0.12 6.60
C TRP A 84 11.67 1.08 6.40
N TRP A 85 10.62 0.93 7.20
CA TRP A 85 9.48 1.84 7.16
C TRP A 85 9.88 3.28 7.51
N VAL A 86 10.74 3.49 8.51
CA VAL A 86 11.29 4.82 8.84
C VAL A 86 12.18 5.34 7.70
N GLN A 87 13.01 4.50 7.10
CA GLN A 87 13.86 4.91 5.97
C GLN A 87 13.03 5.32 4.75
N ASP A 88 11.98 4.57 4.46
CA ASP A 88 10.99 4.84 3.41
C ASP A 88 10.27 6.17 3.65
N GLU A 89 9.76 6.40 4.88
CA GLU A 89 9.16 7.70 5.25
C GLU A 89 10.16 8.86 5.17
N LEU A 90 11.42 8.65 5.55
CA LEU A 90 12.45 9.70 5.45
C LEU A 90 12.80 10.04 3.99
N ALA A 91 12.87 9.04 3.12
CA ALA A 91 13.06 9.23 1.69
C ALA A 91 11.87 9.98 1.06
N GLU A 92 10.65 9.63 1.47
CA GLU A 92 9.44 10.33 1.06
C GLU A 92 9.46 11.80 1.50
N ILE A 93 9.75 12.08 2.77
CA ILE A 93 9.90 13.45 3.28
C ILE A 93 10.99 14.20 2.50
N ALA A 94 12.10 13.55 2.16
CA ALA A 94 13.17 14.18 1.39
C ALA A 94 12.74 14.56 -0.03
N SER A 95 11.86 13.77 -0.66
CA SER A 95 11.32 14.04 -2.00
C SER A 95 10.31 15.18 -2.06
N LEU A 96 9.70 15.56 -0.92
CA LEU A 96 8.66 16.59 -0.86
C LEU A 96 9.24 18.02 -0.86
N ASP A 97 8.55 18.94 -1.55
CA ASP A 97 8.82 20.38 -1.48
C ASP A 97 8.53 20.95 -0.07
N GLY A 98 9.07 22.12 0.26
CA GLY A 98 8.94 22.69 1.62
C GLY A 98 7.49 22.84 2.11
N ARG A 99 6.55 23.14 1.19
CA ARG A 99 5.11 23.23 1.48
C ARG A 99 4.46 21.84 1.60
N GLY A 100 4.93 20.85 0.85
CA GLY A 100 4.52 19.45 0.92
C GLY A 100 4.95 18.80 2.23
N LYS A 101 6.15 19.10 2.73
CA LYS A 101 6.62 18.70 4.07
C LYS A 101 5.69 19.21 5.17
N VAL A 102 5.29 20.48 5.11
CA VAL A 102 4.36 21.06 6.09
C VAL A 102 3.00 20.34 6.07
N ARG A 103 2.46 20.07 4.87
CA ARG A 103 1.20 19.33 4.73
C ARG A 103 1.31 17.90 5.24
N PHE A 104 2.40 17.21 4.90
CA PHE A 104 2.69 15.85 5.36
C PHE A 104 2.69 15.79 6.89
N PHE A 105 3.48 16.65 7.54
CA PHE A 105 3.52 16.71 9.00
C PHE A 105 2.17 17.06 9.62
N LEU A 106 1.45 18.03 9.06
CA LEU A 106 0.13 18.43 9.57
C LEU A 106 -0.88 17.28 9.50
N PHE A 107 -0.90 16.54 8.39
CA PHE A 107 -1.84 15.45 8.16
C PHE A 107 -1.45 14.21 8.98
N ARG A 108 -0.16 13.91 9.10
CA ARG A 108 0.34 12.77 9.88
C ARG A 108 0.16 12.99 11.38
N VAL A 109 0.62 14.14 11.90
CA VAL A 109 0.49 14.47 13.33
C VAL A 109 -0.98 14.67 13.70
N GLY A 110 -1.74 15.40 12.86
CA GLY A 110 -3.17 15.59 13.06
C GLY A 110 -3.96 14.28 12.99
N GLY A 111 -3.64 13.41 12.04
CA GLY A 111 -4.26 12.10 11.88
C GLY A 111 -3.99 11.17 13.07
N VAL A 112 -2.74 11.12 13.56
CA VAL A 112 -2.38 10.37 14.77
C VAL A 112 -3.11 10.91 16.01
N ALA A 113 -3.19 12.23 16.17
CA ALA A 113 -3.91 12.84 17.27
C ALA A 113 -5.42 12.53 17.24
N LEU A 114 -6.05 12.58 16.05
CA LEU A 114 -7.46 12.22 15.87
C LEU A 114 -7.69 10.72 16.11
N ALA A 115 -6.79 9.85 15.66
CA ALA A 115 -6.88 8.42 15.91
C ALA A 115 -6.77 8.09 17.40
N ALA A 116 -5.83 8.72 18.11
CA ALA A 116 -5.69 8.59 19.56
C ALA A 116 -6.94 9.11 20.30
N LEU A 117 -7.48 10.27 19.89
CA LEU A 117 -8.73 10.80 20.44
C LEU A 117 -9.91 9.85 20.20
N GLY A 118 -10.01 9.28 18.99
CA GLY A 118 -11.01 8.29 18.63
C GLY A 118 -10.93 7.06 19.54
N LEU A 119 -9.72 6.54 19.80
CA LEU A 119 -9.51 5.43 20.71
C LEU A 119 -9.93 5.76 22.15
N VAL A 120 -9.58 6.95 22.65
CA VAL A 120 -10.00 7.42 23.98
C VAL A 120 -11.53 7.49 24.10
N LEU A 121 -12.21 7.94 23.06
CA LEU A 121 -13.67 8.03 23.04
C LEU A 121 -14.34 6.65 22.99
N ILE A 122 -13.76 5.69 22.27
CA ILE A 122 -14.23 4.29 22.29
C ILE A 122 -14.14 3.72 23.70
N VAL A 123 -13.03 3.96 24.42
CA VAL A 123 -12.86 3.50 25.81
C VAL A 123 -13.83 4.18 26.79
N ARG A 124 -14.34 5.38 26.45
CA ARG A 124 -15.35 6.12 27.22
C ARG A 124 -16.79 5.86 26.77
N ASP A 125 -17.06 4.70 26.18
CA ASP A 125 -18.36 4.25 25.66
C ASP A 125 -18.97 5.11 24.53
N SER A 126 -18.22 6.05 23.96
CA SER A 126 -18.62 6.82 22.78
C SER A 126 -18.12 6.14 21.50
N ILE A 127 -18.62 4.92 21.27
CA ILE A 127 -18.13 4.03 20.22
C ILE A 127 -18.29 4.65 18.83
N VAL A 128 -19.48 5.14 18.49
CA VAL A 128 -19.76 5.66 17.14
C VAL A 128 -18.87 6.86 16.80
N LEU A 129 -18.81 7.85 17.71
CA LEU A 129 -18.00 9.04 17.50
C LEU A 129 -16.50 8.70 17.48
N GLY A 130 -16.07 7.82 18.39
CA GLY A 130 -14.69 7.37 18.47
C GLY A 130 -14.24 6.59 17.23
N THR A 131 -15.09 5.72 16.68
CA THR A 131 -14.81 5.01 15.42
C THR A 131 -14.73 5.95 14.23
N ILE A 132 -15.62 6.95 14.12
CA ILE A 132 -15.56 7.96 13.05
C ILE A 132 -14.23 8.73 13.13
N LEU A 133 -13.83 9.17 14.32
CA LEU A 133 -12.56 9.87 14.54
C LEU A 133 -11.35 8.98 14.25
N LEU A 134 -11.43 7.69 14.61
CA LEU A 134 -10.37 6.72 14.33
C LEU A 134 -10.18 6.51 12.83
N ILE A 135 -11.26 6.27 12.09
CA ILE A 135 -11.23 6.11 10.62
C ILE A 135 -10.76 7.40 9.96
N GLY A 136 -11.29 8.55 10.38
CA GLY A 136 -10.88 9.85 9.85
C GLY A 136 -9.40 10.15 10.09
N GLY A 137 -8.89 9.84 11.29
CA GLY A 137 -7.47 10.00 11.64
C GLY A 137 -6.56 9.10 10.80
N LEU A 138 -6.93 7.83 10.62
CA LEU A 138 -6.20 6.90 9.75
C LEU A 138 -6.22 7.35 8.28
N ALA A 139 -7.37 7.80 7.77
CA ALA A 139 -7.50 8.31 6.42
C ALA A 139 -6.66 9.58 6.18
N LEU A 140 -6.56 10.47 7.18
CA LEU A 140 -5.65 11.62 7.12
C LEU A 140 -4.18 11.21 7.08
N CYS A 141 -3.80 10.19 7.86
CA CYS A 141 -2.46 9.64 7.79
C CYS A 141 -2.15 9.07 6.39
N VAL A 142 -3.07 8.31 5.79
CA VAL A 142 -2.89 7.72 4.45
C VAL A 142 -2.81 8.79 3.35
N SER A 143 -3.53 9.90 3.50
CA SER A 143 -3.55 11.00 2.53
C SER A 143 -2.44 12.04 2.73
N ALA A 144 -1.48 11.78 3.63
CA ALA A 144 -0.39 12.70 3.96
C ALA A 144 0.53 12.99 2.76
N SER A 145 0.66 12.03 1.83
CA SER A 145 1.57 12.13 0.70
C SER A 145 1.16 11.24 -0.48
N PRO A 146 1.62 11.54 -1.71
CA PRO A 146 1.33 10.76 -2.90
C PRO A 146 1.76 9.29 -2.80
N GLN A 147 2.94 8.99 -2.26
CA GLN A 147 3.40 7.59 -2.19
C GLN A 147 2.60 6.82 -1.13
N SER A 148 2.26 7.47 0.00
CA SER A 148 1.33 6.90 0.98
C SER A 148 -0.05 6.58 0.40
N VAL A 149 -0.57 7.39 -0.53
CA VAL A 149 -1.81 7.08 -1.25
C VAL A 149 -1.59 5.89 -2.19
N ASN A 150 -0.55 5.92 -3.01
CA ASN A 150 -0.28 4.88 -4.01
C ASN A 150 -0.06 3.49 -3.39
N ARG A 151 0.47 3.45 -2.17
CA ARG A 151 0.72 2.23 -1.40
C ARG A 151 -0.55 1.65 -0.78
N ASN A 152 -1.49 2.50 -0.35
CA ASN A 152 -2.65 2.08 0.43
C ASN A 152 -3.95 2.01 -0.39
N SER A 153 -3.95 2.58 -1.59
CA SER A 153 -5.10 2.58 -2.50
C SER A 153 -4.74 1.93 -3.84
N PRO A 154 -5.31 0.76 -4.18
CA PRO A 154 -5.07 0.13 -5.48
C PRO A 154 -5.73 0.91 -6.63
N ASP A 155 -6.90 1.52 -6.39
CA ASP A 155 -7.73 2.17 -7.42
C ASP A 155 -7.37 3.64 -7.68
N ILE A 156 -6.36 4.16 -6.96
CA ILE A 156 -5.95 5.57 -7.04
C ILE A 156 -4.43 5.65 -7.04
N LYS A 157 -3.88 6.34 -8.04
CA LYS A 157 -2.46 6.69 -8.11
C LYS A 157 -2.30 8.22 -8.20
N MET A 158 -1.27 8.73 -7.56
CA MET A 158 -0.89 10.13 -7.52
C MET A 158 0.55 10.28 -7.98
N LEU A 159 0.79 11.17 -8.93
CA LEU A 159 2.11 11.52 -9.44
C LEU A 159 2.38 13.01 -9.19
N ALA A 160 3.65 13.38 -9.02
CA ALA A 160 4.04 14.78 -9.02
C ALA A 160 3.80 15.37 -10.43
N CYS A 161 3.14 16.52 -10.50
CA CYS A 161 2.88 17.21 -11.77
C CYS A 161 4.02 18.19 -12.06
N PRO A 162 4.80 18.00 -13.14
CA PRO A 162 5.75 19.01 -13.59
C PRO A 162 5.05 20.29 -14.03
N GLU A 163 5.76 21.42 -14.00
CA GLU A 163 5.21 22.70 -14.46
C GLU A 163 4.88 22.64 -15.96
N GLY A 164 3.67 23.08 -16.32
CA GLY A 164 3.21 23.15 -17.71
C GLY A 164 2.48 21.90 -18.23
N VAL A 165 2.49 20.79 -17.49
CA VAL A 165 1.77 19.56 -17.87
C VAL A 165 0.27 19.69 -17.59
N THR A 166 -0.57 19.34 -18.57
CA THR A 166 -2.03 19.35 -18.47
C THR A 166 -2.62 17.98 -18.82
N ALA A 167 -3.88 17.74 -18.44
CA ALA A 167 -4.58 16.52 -18.87
C ALA A 167 -4.63 16.43 -20.41
N GLU A 168 -4.77 17.57 -21.10
CA GLU A 168 -4.73 17.65 -22.56
C GLU A 168 -3.36 17.27 -23.14
N SER A 169 -2.25 17.75 -22.56
CA SER A 169 -0.91 17.38 -23.04
C SER A 169 -0.67 15.88 -22.92
N ILE A 170 -1.13 15.27 -21.83
CA ILE A 170 -1.04 13.81 -21.63
C ILE A 170 -1.98 13.07 -22.59
N CYS A 171 -3.22 13.54 -22.77
CA CYS A 171 -4.16 12.95 -23.73
C CYS A 171 -3.58 12.92 -25.15
N ASN A 172 -2.93 14.02 -25.57
CA ASN A 172 -2.30 14.13 -26.88
C ASN A 172 -1.05 13.24 -27.00
N ALA A 173 -0.22 13.17 -25.95
CA ALA A 173 0.97 12.33 -25.95
C ALA A 173 0.62 10.83 -26.05
N PHE A 174 -0.49 10.42 -25.46
CA PHE A 174 -0.96 9.03 -25.47
C PHE A 174 -1.97 8.72 -26.58
N ALA A 175 -2.26 9.66 -27.50
CA ALA A 175 -3.26 9.50 -28.55
C ALA A 175 -2.93 8.38 -29.56
N ASP A 176 -1.64 8.10 -29.74
CA ASP A 176 -1.12 7.07 -30.65
C ASP A 176 -0.64 5.81 -29.92
N VAL A 177 -0.81 5.74 -28.60
CA VAL A 177 -0.47 4.56 -27.81
C VAL A 177 -1.65 3.62 -27.79
N ASP A 178 -1.42 2.39 -28.25
CA ASP A 178 -2.39 1.32 -28.06
C ASP A 178 -2.38 0.88 -26.60
N THR A 179 -3.46 1.20 -25.89
CA THR A 179 -3.72 0.66 -24.55
C THR A 179 -4.82 -0.40 -24.60
N PRO A 180 -4.86 -1.33 -23.63
CA PRO A 180 -5.96 -2.27 -23.48
C PRO A 180 -7.35 -1.61 -23.38
N LEU A 181 -7.44 -0.35 -22.94
CA LEU A 181 -8.70 0.42 -22.84
C LEU A 181 -8.96 1.32 -24.06
N GLY A 182 -8.15 1.22 -25.11
CA GLY A 182 -8.26 2.07 -26.30
C GLY A 182 -7.50 3.39 -26.16
N LYS A 183 -7.89 4.39 -26.95
CA LYS A 183 -7.20 5.67 -27.03
C LYS A 183 -7.76 6.66 -26.00
N PRO A 184 -6.94 7.46 -25.34
CA PRO A 184 -7.45 8.48 -24.43
C PRO A 184 -8.30 9.50 -25.18
N TYR A 185 -9.34 10.00 -24.52
CA TYR A 185 -10.11 11.15 -24.97
C TYR A 185 -10.28 12.17 -23.84
N MET A 186 -10.42 13.43 -24.21
CA MET A 186 -10.69 14.49 -23.24
C MET A 186 -12.15 14.47 -22.81
N GLY A 187 -12.38 14.60 -21.51
CA GLY A 187 -13.70 14.57 -20.91
C GLY A 187 -13.81 15.40 -19.65
N LYS A 188 -15.04 15.49 -19.14
CA LYS A 188 -15.36 16.13 -17.86
C LYS A 188 -16.00 15.15 -16.90
N ILE A 189 -15.64 15.27 -15.63
CA ILE A 189 -16.17 14.44 -14.55
C ILE A 189 -16.92 15.35 -13.58
N LYS A 190 -18.17 15.03 -13.25
CA LYS A 190 -19.06 15.88 -12.42
C LYS A 190 -18.44 16.31 -11.08
N THR A 191 -17.64 15.44 -10.47
CA THR A 191 -17.01 15.68 -9.16
C THR A 191 -15.67 16.42 -9.26
N ILE A 192 -15.14 16.61 -10.47
CA ILE A 192 -13.81 17.19 -10.71
C ILE A 192 -13.97 18.45 -11.57
N SER A 193 -13.46 19.58 -11.07
CA SER A 193 -13.58 20.86 -11.78
C SER A 193 -12.66 20.97 -13.00
N SER A 194 -11.58 20.17 -13.02
CA SER A 194 -10.57 20.16 -14.10
C SER A 194 -11.01 19.25 -15.24
N ASP A 195 -10.55 19.55 -16.46
CA ASP A 195 -10.64 18.60 -17.57
C ASP A 195 -9.79 17.35 -17.29
N ALA A 196 -10.25 16.20 -17.78
CA ALA A 196 -9.64 14.90 -17.53
C ALA A 196 -9.39 14.15 -18.84
N ALA A 197 -8.27 13.43 -18.92
CA ALA A 197 -8.03 12.43 -19.95
C ALA A 197 -8.65 11.10 -19.49
N ILE A 198 -9.43 10.44 -20.35
CA ILE A 198 -10.23 9.27 -20.00
C ILE A 198 -9.91 8.11 -20.96
N TRP A 199 -9.76 6.90 -20.42
CA TRP A 199 -9.59 5.64 -21.14
C TRP A 199 -10.76 4.69 -20.81
N GLY A 200 -11.19 3.92 -21.82
CA GLY A 200 -12.21 2.89 -21.69
C GLY A 200 -13.51 3.23 -22.45
N PRO A 201 -14.61 2.50 -22.19
CA PRO A 201 -14.81 1.57 -21.08
C PRO A 201 -14.26 0.15 -21.28
N ASN A 202 -13.94 -0.50 -20.15
CA ASN A 202 -13.80 -1.96 -20.03
C ASN A 202 -15.17 -2.67 -20.21
N VAL A 203 -15.19 -4.00 -20.36
CA VAL A 203 -16.39 -4.85 -20.38
C VAL A 203 -17.29 -4.57 -19.17
N GLY A 204 -16.70 -4.35 -18.00
CA GLY A 204 -17.38 -4.02 -16.76
C GLY A 204 -17.94 -2.60 -16.66
N GLY A 205 -17.76 -1.76 -17.69
CA GLY A 205 -18.15 -0.34 -17.65
C GLY A 205 -17.19 0.54 -16.83
N GLU A 206 -15.98 0.05 -16.57
CA GLU A 206 -14.94 0.76 -15.82
C GLU A 206 -14.10 1.64 -16.73
N TYR A 207 -13.72 2.81 -16.21
CA TYR A 207 -12.89 3.80 -16.88
C TYR A 207 -11.68 4.11 -16.04
N ILE A 208 -10.57 4.45 -16.69
CA ILE A 208 -9.45 5.12 -16.03
C ILE A 208 -9.51 6.59 -16.44
N TYR A 209 -9.40 7.49 -15.46
CA TYR A 209 -9.31 8.91 -15.75
C TYR A 209 -8.11 9.55 -15.04
N LEU A 210 -7.52 10.52 -15.73
CA LEU A 210 -6.40 11.31 -15.27
C LEU A 210 -6.77 12.78 -15.23
N TYR A 211 -6.52 13.44 -14.12
CA TYR A 211 -6.75 14.87 -13.98
C TYR A 211 -5.65 15.55 -13.16
N ALA A 212 -5.39 16.82 -13.46
CA ALA A 212 -4.52 17.64 -12.63
C ALA A 212 -5.29 18.19 -11.43
N SER A 213 -4.67 18.11 -10.25
CA SER A 213 -5.16 18.76 -9.03
C SER A 213 -5.37 20.26 -9.26
N LYS A 214 -6.32 20.88 -8.56
CA LYS A 214 -6.59 22.34 -8.65
C LYS A 214 -5.32 23.19 -8.42
N ASN A 215 -4.41 22.65 -7.63
CA ASN A 215 -3.15 23.29 -7.24
C ASN A 215 -2.03 23.05 -8.28
N ARG A 216 -2.33 22.29 -9.36
CA ARG A 216 -1.42 21.80 -10.42
C ARG A 216 -0.11 21.18 -9.95
N ARG A 217 -0.09 20.64 -8.73
CA ARG A 217 1.09 19.96 -8.15
C ARG A 217 1.05 18.44 -8.24
N TYR A 218 -0.13 17.88 -8.46
CA TYR A 218 -0.31 16.43 -8.54
C TYR A 218 -1.20 16.08 -9.73
N LEU A 219 -0.84 15.00 -10.41
CA LEU A 219 -1.69 14.29 -11.35
C LEU A 219 -2.33 13.14 -10.59
N HIS A 220 -3.65 13.01 -10.71
CA HIS A 220 -4.42 11.95 -10.09
C HIS A 220 -4.89 11.01 -11.20
N LEU A 221 -4.57 9.73 -11.07
CA LEU A 221 -5.12 8.64 -11.85
C LEU A 221 -6.06 7.84 -10.97
N SER A 222 -7.23 7.49 -11.49
CA SER A 222 -8.17 6.65 -10.76
C SER A 222 -8.96 5.78 -11.71
N SER A 223 -9.22 4.54 -11.29
CA SER A 223 -10.19 3.65 -11.93
C SER A 223 -11.56 3.79 -11.26
N ASN A 224 -12.63 3.81 -12.03
CA ASN A 224 -13.99 3.81 -11.48
C ASN A 224 -15.02 3.20 -12.45
N ALA A 225 -16.03 2.56 -11.89
CA ALA A 225 -17.12 1.88 -12.59
C ALA A 225 -18.38 2.75 -12.80
N ILE A 226 -18.32 4.06 -12.54
CA ILE A 226 -19.52 4.93 -12.55
C ILE A 226 -19.53 5.84 -13.79
N PRO A 227 -20.09 5.38 -14.93
CA PRO A 227 -20.19 6.19 -16.15
C PRO A 227 -21.03 7.46 -15.98
N GLU A 228 -21.97 7.49 -15.03
CA GLU A 228 -22.83 8.66 -14.77
C GLU A 228 -22.06 9.91 -14.33
N TRP A 229 -20.81 9.73 -13.89
CA TRP A 229 -19.96 10.83 -13.48
C TRP A 229 -19.27 11.50 -14.66
N ILE A 230 -19.16 10.82 -15.81
CA ILE A 230 -18.57 11.37 -17.02
C ILE A 230 -19.67 12.15 -17.76
N THR A 231 -19.49 13.47 -17.88
CA THR A 231 -20.45 14.35 -18.54
C THR A 231 -20.20 14.49 -20.04
N SER A 232 -18.99 14.14 -20.49
CA SER A 232 -18.65 14.01 -21.92
C SER A 232 -19.14 12.66 -22.44
N GLY A 233 -19.80 12.63 -23.60
CA GLY A 233 -20.18 11.37 -24.23
C GLY A 233 -18.97 10.48 -24.50
N THR A 234 -19.10 9.18 -24.26
CA THR A 234 -18.10 8.18 -24.65
C THR A 234 -17.99 8.17 -26.18
N PRO A 235 -16.79 8.25 -26.78
CA PRO A 235 -16.63 8.08 -28.22
C PRO A 235 -17.14 6.69 -28.63
N ASP A 236 -17.97 6.63 -29.68
CA ASP A 236 -18.45 5.36 -30.22
C ASP A 236 -17.26 4.48 -30.66
N GLY A 237 -17.11 3.30 -30.06
CA GLY A 237 -16.17 2.27 -30.54
C GLY A 237 -15.06 1.79 -29.59
N GLN A 238 -15.00 2.23 -28.32
CA GLN A 238 -13.90 1.84 -27.39
C GLN A 238 -14.19 0.67 -26.44
N LYS A 239 -15.30 -0.06 -26.63
CA LYS A 239 -15.56 -1.26 -25.82
C LYS A 239 -14.68 -2.41 -26.30
N LYS A 240 -13.74 -2.84 -25.47
CA LYS A 240 -13.04 -4.13 -25.64
C LYS A 240 -13.73 -5.20 -24.81
N ASP A 241 -13.76 -6.43 -25.34
CA ASP A 241 -14.59 -7.55 -24.88
C ASP A 241 -13.95 -8.44 -23.80
N GLU A 242 -12.73 -8.13 -23.34
CA GLU A 242 -12.00 -8.94 -22.36
C GLU A 242 -11.95 -8.30 -20.95
N PRO A 243 -12.18 -9.07 -19.88
CA PRO A 243 -12.08 -8.58 -18.51
C PRO A 243 -10.62 -8.24 -18.17
N LEU A 244 -10.35 -6.95 -17.96
CA LEU A 244 -9.04 -6.44 -17.55
C LEU A 244 -8.92 -6.32 -16.02
N ASP A 245 -7.72 -6.58 -15.49
CA ASP A 245 -7.35 -6.24 -14.11
C ASP A 245 -7.07 -4.73 -14.02
N MET A 246 -8.07 -3.97 -13.56
CA MET A 246 -8.00 -2.51 -13.53
C MET A 246 -6.92 -1.96 -12.60
N PRO A 247 -6.71 -2.50 -11.37
CA PRO A 247 -5.58 -2.11 -10.53
C PRO A 247 -4.21 -2.30 -11.19
N GLU A 248 -3.98 -3.42 -11.87
CA GLU A 248 -2.72 -3.69 -12.58
C GLU A 248 -2.53 -2.71 -13.74
N LEU A 249 -3.57 -2.54 -14.56
CA LEU A 249 -3.54 -1.60 -15.68
C LEU A 249 -3.34 -0.14 -15.24
N LEU A 250 -3.92 0.25 -14.11
CA LEU A 250 -3.73 1.58 -13.51
C LEU A 250 -2.29 1.79 -13.07
N ALA A 251 -1.65 0.75 -12.51
CA ALA A 251 -0.24 0.80 -12.12
C ALA A 251 0.67 0.92 -13.35
N ASP A 252 0.45 0.09 -14.38
CA ASP A 252 1.21 0.15 -15.63
C ASP A 252 1.09 1.51 -16.32
N LEU A 253 -0.13 2.05 -16.42
CA LEU A 253 -0.35 3.38 -16.99
C LEU A 253 0.32 4.48 -16.17
N CYS A 254 0.30 4.35 -14.83
CA CYS A 254 1.01 5.27 -13.93
C CYS A 254 2.51 5.25 -14.20
N ASP A 255 3.12 4.08 -14.35
CA ASP A 255 4.54 3.92 -14.64
C ASP A 255 4.91 4.47 -16.03
N CYS A 256 4.10 4.21 -17.05
CA CYS A 256 4.30 4.78 -18.40
C CYS A 256 4.24 6.31 -18.37
N ILE A 257 3.28 6.89 -17.64
CA ILE A 257 3.17 8.35 -17.51
C ILE A 257 4.34 8.91 -16.73
N GLU A 258 4.76 8.27 -15.63
CA GLU A 258 5.93 8.70 -14.87
C GLU A 258 7.21 8.69 -15.73
N ASN A 259 7.40 7.65 -16.55
CA ASN A 259 8.50 7.57 -17.50
C ASN A 259 8.42 8.66 -18.56
N TYR A 260 7.23 8.94 -19.11
CA TYR A 260 7.02 10.04 -20.04
C TYR A 260 7.38 11.39 -19.41
N LEU A 261 6.97 11.64 -18.16
CA LEU A 261 7.29 12.89 -17.45
C LEU A 261 8.81 13.05 -17.19
N LYS A 262 9.56 11.95 -17.10
CA LYS A 262 11.02 11.97 -16.89
C LYS A 262 11.82 12.07 -18.19
N THR A 263 11.37 11.40 -19.25
CA THR A 263 12.16 11.15 -20.46
C THR A 263 11.62 11.85 -21.70
N GLY A 264 10.33 12.24 -21.70
CA GLY A 264 9.61 12.73 -22.87
C GLY A 264 9.18 11.63 -23.84
N ASN A 265 9.52 10.37 -23.59
CA ASN A 265 9.17 9.24 -24.45
C ASN A 265 7.93 8.50 -23.91
N VAL A 266 7.06 8.07 -24.82
CA VAL A 266 5.86 7.30 -24.48
C VAL A 266 6.09 5.84 -24.86
N GLU A 267 6.10 4.95 -23.88
CA GLU A 267 6.17 3.50 -24.08
C GLU A 267 4.77 2.88 -23.97
N GLY A 268 4.55 1.75 -24.67
CA GLY A 268 3.26 1.06 -24.68
C GLY A 268 2.88 0.49 -23.32
N VAL A 269 1.61 0.65 -22.93
CA VAL A 269 1.03 0.11 -21.68
C VAL A 269 0.79 -1.39 -21.87
N GLY A 270 1.49 -2.24 -21.11
CA GLY A 270 1.35 -3.71 -21.15
C GLY A 270 2.49 -4.49 -21.82
N ASN A 271 3.65 -3.87 -22.11
CA ASN A 271 4.80 -4.56 -22.71
C ASN A 271 5.88 -5.03 -21.70
N VAL A 272 5.58 -5.02 -20.40
CA VAL A 272 6.47 -5.58 -19.37
C VAL A 272 6.32 -7.11 -19.37
N GLY A 273 6.86 -7.77 -20.38
CA GLY A 273 6.77 -9.23 -20.48
C GLY A 273 7.34 -9.91 -21.73
N VAL A 274 7.94 -9.19 -22.68
CA VAL A 274 8.63 -9.83 -23.81
C VAL A 274 10.15 -9.71 -23.61
N PRO A 275 10.86 -10.81 -23.30
CA PRO A 275 12.32 -10.76 -23.25
C PRO A 275 12.85 -10.33 -24.62
N PRO A 276 14.00 -9.62 -24.67
CA PRO A 276 14.54 -9.10 -25.93
C PRO A 276 14.69 -10.25 -26.92
N GLN A 277 13.97 -10.18 -28.04
CA GLN A 277 14.15 -11.11 -29.14
C GLN A 277 15.60 -11.01 -29.60
N THR A 278 16.28 -12.14 -29.55
CA THR A 278 17.67 -12.32 -29.99
C THR A 278 17.76 -11.90 -31.46
N PRO A 279 18.77 -11.14 -31.89
CA PRO A 279 18.91 -10.78 -33.30
C PRO A 279 19.09 -12.04 -34.15
N PRO A 280 18.63 -12.05 -35.42
CA PRO A 280 18.80 -13.19 -36.30
C PRO A 280 20.29 -13.47 -36.51
N GLU A 281 20.68 -14.72 -36.30
CA GLU A 281 22.00 -15.23 -36.68
C GLU A 281 22.17 -15.04 -38.19
N THR A 282 23.17 -14.25 -38.57
CA THR A 282 23.74 -14.22 -39.93
C THR A 282 24.95 -15.13 -40.00
#